data_AF-A0A2V9X422-F1
#
_entry.id   AF-A0A2V9X422-F1
#
_cell.length_a   1.000
_cell.length_b   1.000
_cell.length_c   1.000
_cell.angle_alpha   90.00
_cell.angle_beta   90.00
_cell.angle_gamma   90.00
#
_symmetry.space_group_name_H-M   'P 1'
#
loop_
_entity.id
_entity.type
_entity.pdbx_description
1 polymer ?
#
loop_
_entity_poly.entity_id
_entity_poly.type
_entity_poly.pdbx_seq_one_letter_code
_entity_poly.pdbx_strand_id
1 'polypeptide(L)'
;MAEVRKVFLGDRQYWSTDVPVVLLIRAPVARERNVVLKVIYQMSESQFKQYWIAKIFRAETATAPKVVYSNDMANELVTAIPGAIAFIDARDVRPGTKVIRVDGRLPKEQGYPLR
;
A
#
# COMPACT_ATOMS: atom_id res chain seq x y z
N MET A 1 -11.05 -2.21 6.27
CA MET A 1 -11.13 -1.41 5.04
C MET A 1 -11.01 0.08 5.30
N ALA A 2 -11.73 0.68 6.25
CA ALA A 2 -11.67 2.13 6.48
C ALA A 2 -10.24 2.64 6.75
N GLU A 3 -9.52 2.04 7.71
CA GLU A 3 -8.13 2.44 8.04
C GLU A 3 -7.15 2.17 6.90
N VAL A 4 -7.32 1.05 6.18
CA VAL A 4 -6.54 0.76 4.98
C VAL A 4 -6.72 1.88 3.97
N ARG A 5 -7.96 2.29 3.67
CA ARG A 5 -8.21 3.37 2.72
C ARG A 5 -7.57 4.69 3.16
N LYS A 6 -7.65 5.07 4.45
CA LYS A 6 -6.98 6.31 4.93
C LYS A 6 -5.47 6.30 4.67
N VAL A 7 -4.80 5.17 4.92
CA VAL A 7 -3.36 5.02 4.67
C VAL A 7 -3.08 5.10 3.18
N PHE A 8 -3.79 4.32 2.36
CA PHE A 8 -3.51 4.22 0.93
C PHE A 8 -4.00 5.42 0.12
N LEU A 9 -4.97 6.20 0.62
CA LEU A 9 -5.34 7.48 0.02
C LEU A 9 -4.40 8.61 0.48
N GLY A 10 -3.44 8.34 1.36
CA GLY A 10 -2.50 9.34 1.87
C GLY A 10 -3.12 10.31 2.88
N ASP A 11 -4.29 9.99 3.42
CA ASP A 11 -4.95 10.77 4.48
C ASP A 11 -4.26 10.52 5.83
N ARG A 12 -3.70 9.32 6.03
CA ARG A 12 -2.78 9.04 7.13
C ARG A 12 -1.34 9.08 6.62
N GLN A 13 -0.59 10.09 7.07
CA GLN A 13 0.80 10.31 6.64
C GLN A 13 1.84 9.84 7.65
N TYR A 14 1.42 9.52 8.88
CA TYR A 14 2.30 9.14 9.98
C TYR A 14 1.73 7.95 10.76
N TRP A 15 2.59 7.00 11.14
CA TRP A 15 2.24 5.91 12.05
C TRP A 15 2.25 6.38 13.50
N SER A 16 3.31 7.11 13.86
CA SER A 16 3.55 7.86 15.10
C SER A 16 4.11 9.24 14.75
N THR A 17 4.32 10.11 15.74
CA THR A 17 4.84 11.48 15.57
C THR A 17 6.08 11.57 14.67
N ASP A 18 6.95 10.57 14.70
CA ASP A 18 8.29 10.54 14.10
C ASP A 18 8.44 9.49 12.99
N VAL A 19 7.42 8.66 12.73
CA VAL A 19 7.49 7.59 11.74
C VAL A 19 6.51 7.88 10.58
N PRO A 20 6.99 8.43 9.46
CA PRO A 20 6.14 8.68 8.30
C PRO A 20 5.69 7.37 7.65
N VAL A 21 4.53 7.40 7.01
CA VAL A 21 4.04 6.30 6.18
C VAL A 21 4.77 6.33 4.84
N VAL A 22 5.50 5.27 4.51
CA VAL A 22 6.11 5.09 3.19
C VAL A 22 5.32 4.05 2.40
N LEU A 23 4.50 4.50 1.45
CA LEU A 23 3.71 3.61 0.61
C LEU A 23 4.60 3.00 -0.48
N LEU A 24 4.75 1.68 -0.48
CA LEU A 24 5.37 0.91 -1.56
C LEU A 24 4.27 0.29 -2.41
N ILE A 25 4.32 0.48 -3.73
CA ILE A 25 3.31 -0.06 -4.64
C ILE A 25 3.97 -0.77 -5.81
N ARG A 26 3.44 -1.93 -6.22
CA ARG A 26 3.94 -2.63 -7.41
C ARG A 26 3.80 -1.76 -8.66
N ALA A 27 4.70 -1.97 -9.62
CA ALA A 27 4.61 -1.40 -10.96
C ALA A 27 3.24 -1.66 -11.61
N PRO A 28 2.81 -0.81 -12.58
CA PRO A 28 1.61 -1.05 -13.38
C PRO A 28 1.57 -2.49 -13.92
N VAL A 29 0.36 -2.99 -14.16
CA VAL A 29 0.05 -4.36 -14.64
C VAL A 29 0.33 -5.51 -13.68
N ALA A 30 1.09 -5.31 -12.60
CA ALA A 30 1.28 -6.34 -11.57
C ALA A 30 -0.05 -6.74 -10.93
N ARG A 31 -0.20 -8.01 -10.54
CA ARG A 31 -1.45 -8.50 -9.95
C ARG A 31 -1.81 -7.73 -8.67
N GLU A 32 -0.86 -7.49 -7.79
CA GLU A 32 -1.06 -6.75 -6.54
C GLU A 32 -1.52 -5.32 -6.82
N ARG A 33 -0.94 -4.67 -7.84
CA ARG A 33 -1.36 -3.35 -8.30
C ARG A 33 -2.82 -3.34 -8.73
N ASN A 34 -3.24 -4.33 -9.54
CA ASN A 34 -4.62 -4.43 -10.00
C ASN A 34 -5.61 -4.64 -8.84
N VAL A 35 -5.29 -5.51 -7.87
CA VAL A 35 -6.14 -5.75 -6.70
C VAL A 35 -6.28 -4.49 -5.86
N VAL A 36 -5.16 -3.80 -5.58
CA VAL A 36 -5.13 -2.57 -4.78
C VAL A 36 -5.93 -1.47 -5.45
N LEU A 37 -5.75 -1.25 -6.76
CA LEU A 37 -6.50 -0.24 -7.50
C LEU A 37 -8.00 -0.55 -7.53
N LYS A 38 -8.38 -1.82 -7.70
CA LYS A 38 -9.79 -2.25 -7.74
C LYS A 38 -10.48 -2.14 -6.38
N VAL A 39 -9.86 -2.68 -5.33
CA VAL A 39 -10.52 -2.88 -4.02
C VAL A 39 -10.35 -1.67 -3.12
N ILE A 40 -9.17 -1.07 -3.10
CA ILE A 40 -8.80 -0.02 -2.14
C ILE A 40 -9.04 1.36 -2.73
N TYR A 41 -8.46 1.65 -3.89
CA TYR A 41 -8.61 2.96 -4.52
C TYR A 41 -9.93 3.10 -5.26
N GLN A 42 -10.44 2.01 -5.85
CA GLN A 42 -11.56 2.01 -6.79
C GLN A 42 -11.33 2.98 -7.95
N MET A 43 -10.12 2.94 -8.49
CA MET A 43 -9.63 3.83 -9.56
C MET A 43 -8.99 3.01 -10.67
N SER A 44 -9.06 3.51 -11.90
CA SER A 44 -8.19 3.05 -12.99
C SER A 44 -6.73 3.47 -12.74
N GLU A 45 -5.79 2.92 -13.52
CA GLU A 45 -4.39 3.36 -13.50
C GLU A 45 -4.23 4.87 -13.78
N SER A 46 -5.01 5.42 -14.73
CA SER A 46 -4.95 6.85 -15.05
C SER A 46 -5.52 7.71 -13.92
N GLN A 47 -6.65 7.30 -13.33
CA GLN A 47 -7.25 7.97 -12.18
C GLN A 47 -6.33 7.93 -10.97
N PHE A 48 -5.68 6.80 -10.68
CA PHE A 48 -4.70 6.69 -9.60
C PHE A 48 -3.52 7.66 -9.79
N LYS A 49 -2.98 7.76 -11.01
CA LYS A 49 -1.88 8.69 -11.31
C LYS A 49 -2.32 10.14 -11.11
N GLN A 50 -3.48 10.51 -11.68
CA GLN A 50 -4.05 11.85 -11.54
C GLN A 50 -4.37 12.19 -10.07
N TYR A 51 -4.87 11.22 -9.30
CA TYR A 51 -5.17 11.37 -7.88
C TYR A 51 -3.94 11.84 -7.10
N TRP A 52 -2.82 11.13 -7.23
CA TRP A 52 -1.60 11.48 -6.50
C TRP A 52 -0.95 12.78 -7.00
N ILE A 53 -1.00 13.06 -8.31
CA ILE A 53 -0.56 14.34 -8.86
C ILE A 53 -1.36 15.49 -8.24
N ALA A 54 -2.69 15.38 -8.23
CA ALA A 54 -3.56 16.40 -7.66
C ALA A 54 -3.34 16.58 -6.16
N LYS A 55 -3.17 15.49 -5.41
CA LYS A 55 -2.95 15.52 -3.96
C LYS A 55 -1.66 16.25 -3.58
N ILE A 56 -0.57 15.99 -4.33
CA ILE A 56 0.70 16.70 -4.14
C ILE A 56 0.58 18.17 -4.54
N PHE A 57 -0.06 18.46 -5.68
CA PHE A 57 -0.23 19.84 -6.15
C PHE A 57 -1.02 20.70 -5.16
N ARG A 58 -1.99 20.09 -4.46
CA ARG A 58 -2.77 20.74 -3.38
C ARG A 58 -2.05 20.78 -2.03
N ALA A 59 -0.81 20.30 -1.95
CA ALA A 59 -0.05 20.15 -0.72
C ALA A 59 -0.78 19.32 0.37
N GLU A 60 -1.72 18.45 -0.03
CA GLU A 60 -2.41 17.55 0.90
C GLU A 60 -1.49 16.44 1.39
N THR A 61 -0.44 16.09 0.63
CA THR A 61 0.61 15.14 0.99
C THR A 61 1.92 15.53 0.33
N ALA A 62 3.05 15.25 0.98
CA ALA A 62 4.38 15.56 0.45
C ALA A 62 4.91 14.54 -0.56
N THR A 63 4.44 13.28 -0.50
CA THR A 63 5.01 12.20 -1.32
C THR A 63 3.95 11.27 -1.90
N ALA A 64 4.13 10.89 -3.16
CA ALA A 64 3.39 9.80 -3.79
C ALA A 64 3.97 8.43 -3.39
N PRO A 65 3.23 7.32 -3.62
CA PRO A 65 3.73 5.98 -3.45
C PRO A 65 4.99 5.71 -4.28
N LYS A 66 5.96 5.03 -3.68
CA LYS A 66 7.18 4.57 -4.34
C LYS A 66 6.88 3.29 -5.11
N VAL A 67 7.23 3.27 -6.39
CA VAL A 67 7.03 2.09 -7.24
C VAL A 67 8.13 1.06 -6.96
N VAL A 68 7.75 -0.21 -6.80
CA VAL A 68 8.67 -1.34 -6.67
C VAL A 68 8.39 -2.38 -7.77
N TYR A 69 9.46 -2.97 -8.31
CA TYR A 69 9.39 -3.76 -9.54
C TYR A 69 9.20 -5.26 -9.30
N SER A 70 9.44 -5.76 -8.08
CA SER A 70 9.29 -7.18 -7.70
C SER A 70 8.76 -7.33 -6.27
N ASN A 71 8.26 -8.53 -5.93
CA ASN A 71 7.88 -8.86 -4.56
C ASN A 71 9.13 -8.97 -3.67
N ASP A 72 10.27 -9.38 -4.23
CA ASP A 72 11.55 -9.34 -3.51
C ASP A 72 11.94 -7.92 -3.09
N MET A 73 11.90 -6.97 -4.03
CA MET A 73 12.16 -5.56 -3.73
C MET A 73 11.15 -5.00 -2.72
N ALA A 74 9.88 -5.39 -2.82
CA ALA A 74 8.86 -4.99 -1.84
C ALA A 74 9.19 -5.52 -0.43
N ASN A 75 9.57 -6.81 -0.32
CA ASN A 75 9.94 -7.44 0.95
C ASN A 75 11.21 -6.80 1.56
N GLU A 76 12.21 -6.51 0.73
CA GLU A 76 13.46 -5.87 1.18
C GLU A 76 13.19 -4.47 1.70
N LEU A 77 12.48 -3.65 0.93
CA LEU A 77 12.24 -2.25 1.28
C LEU A 77 11.26 -2.10 2.44
N VAL A 78 10.24 -2.97 2.57
CA VAL A 78 9.31 -2.90 3.72
C VAL A 78 10.00 -3.25 5.04
N THR A 79 11.09 -4.03 4.99
CA THR A 79 11.89 -4.39 6.17
C THR A 79 12.95 -3.33 6.45
N ALA A 80 13.54 -2.74 5.41
CA ALA A 80 14.64 -1.78 5.53
C ALA A 80 14.20 -0.35 5.83
N ILE A 81 12.99 0.06 5.43
CA ILE A 81 12.51 1.44 5.58
C ILE A 81 11.53 1.53 6.76
N PRO A 82 11.88 2.26 7.84
CA PRO A 82 10.94 2.53 8.92
C PRO A 82 9.65 3.18 8.40
N GLY A 83 8.51 2.64 8.83
CA GLY A 83 7.20 3.13 8.42
C GLY A 83 6.75 2.72 7.02
N ALA A 84 7.52 1.89 6.31
CA ALA A 84 7.08 1.35 5.03
C ALA A 84 5.92 0.36 5.18
N ILE A 85 5.03 0.39 4.19
CA ILE A 85 3.95 -0.57 4.02
C ILE A 85 3.85 -0.95 2.54
N ALA A 86 3.66 -2.24 2.29
CA ALA A 86 3.54 -2.81 0.95
C ALA A 86 2.36 -3.77 0.88
N PHE A 87 1.91 -4.06 -0.35
CA PHE A 87 1.08 -5.22 -0.61
C PHE A 87 1.89 -6.27 -1.35
N ILE A 88 1.88 -7.46 -0.78
CA ILE A 88 2.62 -8.62 -1.26
C ILE A 88 1.65 -9.78 -1.22
N ASP A 89 1.68 -10.66 -2.22
CA ASP A 89 0.94 -11.92 -2.15
C ASP A 89 1.36 -12.67 -0.88
N ALA A 90 0.40 -13.19 -0.13
CA ALA A 90 0.66 -13.86 1.15
C ALA A 90 1.60 -15.08 1.02
N ARG A 91 1.77 -15.63 -0.19
CA ARG A 91 2.74 -16.70 -0.48
C ARG A 91 4.18 -16.20 -0.59
N ASP A 92 4.35 -14.92 -0.90
CA ASP A 92 5.66 -14.30 -1.18
C ASP A 92 6.15 -13.43 0.00
N VAL A 93 5.40 -13.38 1.10
CA VAL A 93 5.82 -12.63 2.30
C VAL A 93 6.99 -13.36 2.96
N ARG A 94 8.13 -12.66 3.09
CA ARG A 94 9.32 -13.21 3.75
C ARG A 94 9.09 -13.40 5.27
N PRO A 95 9.68 -14.45 5.88
CA PRO A 95 9.64 -14.65 7.33
C PRO A 95 10.14 -13.42 8.10
N GLY A 96 9.53 -13.13 9.25
CA GLY A 96 9.86 -11.97 10.07
C GLY A 96 9.14 -10.67 9.67
N THR A 97 8.53 -10.61 8.49
CA THR A 97 7.71 -9.47 8.08
C THR A 97 6.38 -9.45 8.85
N LYS A 98 6.05 -8.31 9.46
CA LYS A 98 4.77 -8.12 10.15
C LYS A 98 3.62 -8.04 9.15
N VAL A 99 2.69 -9.00 9.21
CA VAL A 99 1.47 -9.00 8.40
C VAL A 99 0.34 -8.28 9.15
N ILE A 100 -0.30 -7.31 8.51
CA ILE A 100 -1.37 -6.51 9.11
C ILE A 100 -2.74 -7.13 8.81
N ARG A 101 -3.60 -7.14 9.82
CA ARG A 101 -5.00 -7.55 9.69
C ARG A 101 -5.81 -6.46 8.99
N VAL A 102 -6.70 -6.86 8.09
CA VAL A 102 -7.71 -5.97 7.48
C VAL A 102 -9.08 -6.40 7.96
N ASP A 103 -9.79 -5.51 8.65
CA ASP A 103 -11.08 -5.81 9.30
C ASP A 103 -11.01 -7.05 10.21
N GLY A 104 -9.97 -7.08 11.04
CA GLY A 104 -9.71 -8.17 11.98
C GLY A 104 -9.16 -9.44 11.34
N ARG A 105 -9.00 -9.48 10.01
CA ARG A 105 -8.64 -10.71 9.30
C ARG A 105 -7.24 -10.72 8.71
N LEU A 106 -6.55 -11.85 8.82
CA LEU A 106 -5.30 -12.14 8.11
C LEU A 106 -5.59 -12.64 6.68
N PRO A 107 -4.59 -12.57 5.78
CA PRO A 107 -4.68 -13.26 4.49
C PRO A 107 -5.05 -14.74 4.68
N LYS A 108 -5.85 -15.28 3.73
CA LYS A 108 -6.41 -16.65 3.73
C LYS A 108 -7.53 -16.91 4.75
N GLU A 109 -7.79 -16.03 5.72
CA GLU A 109 -8.98 -16.15 6.56
C GLU A 109 -10.26 -15.83 5.75
N GLN A 110 -11.37 -16.50 6.10
CA GLN A 110 -12.66 -16.29 5.44
C GLN A 110 -13.12 -14.84 5.61
N GLY A 111 -13.50 -14.19 4.52
CA GLY A 111 -13.91 -12.78 4.51
C GLY A 111 -12.75 -11.78 4.46
N TYR A 112 -11.49 -12.21 4.27
CA TYR A 112 -10.41 -11.27 3.98
C TYR A 112 -10.69 -10.52 2.67
N PRO A 113 -10.68 -9.16 2.67
CA PRO A 113 -11.27 -8.37 1.59
C PRO A 113 -10.34 -8.15 0.38
N LEU A 114 -9.03 -8.38 0.52
CA LEU A 114 -8.07 -8.18 -0.57
C LEU A 114 -7.81 -9.53 -1.26
N ARG A 115 -8.39 -9.72 -2.46
CA ARG A 115 -8.34 -10.97 -3.24
C ARG A 115 -8.04 -10.69 -4.71
#